data_AF-A0A453CF69-F1
#
_entry.id   AF-A0A453CF69-F1
#
_cell.length_a   1.000
_cell.length_b   1.000
_cell.length_c   1.000
_cell.angle_alpha   90.00
_cell.angle_beta   90.00
_cell.angle_gamma   90.00
#
_symmetry.space_group_name_H-M   'P 1'
#
loop_
_entity.id
_entity.type
_entity.pdbx_description
1 polymer ?
#
loop_
_entity_poly.entity_id
_entity_poly.type
_entity_poly.pdbx_seq_one_letter_code
_entity_poly.pdbx_strand_id
1 'polypeptide(L)'
;MPAIMNRLSLARQIDKISSKNSKENANKSWLQRNAESMGLILEASDSEEERVRGHKQRKATSAQLQKLQQDLNELLQHPLQPKTFSRRYLAGAGISPLLQKQLEELSKRHVNSNSSNDNNKGSRFVMIGQDRVEPLKALQDSGQEICVNMDKQREKRRLAENWRRKKHEEKKSTREQKRKDRRSAKERD
;
A
#
# COMPACT_ATOMS: atom_id res chain seq x y z
N MET A 1 23.57 -0.74 -16.50
CA MET A 1 22.97 0.14 -15.47
C MET A 1 23.02 -0.57 -14.12
N PRO A 2 24.11 -0.39 -13.33
CA PRO A 2 24.32 -1.16 -12.10
C PRO A 2 23.19 -0.97 -11.07
N ALA A 3 22.67 0.25 -10.91
CA ALA A 3 21.56 0.52 -9.99
C ALA A 3 20.28 -0.27 -10.31
N ILE A 4 19.95 -0.45 -11.59
CA ILE A 4 18.80 -1.25 -12.03
C ILE A 4 19.04 -2.74 -11.75
N MET A 5 20.24 -3.23 -12.02
CA MET A 5 20.60 -4.63 -11.77
C MET A 5 20.51 -4.98 -10.29
N ASN A 6 20.93 -4.07 -9.40
CA ASN A 6 20.82 -4.27 -7.95
C ASN A 6 19.36 -4.37 -7.51
N ARG A 7 18.49 -3.46 -7.96
CA ARG A 7 17.05 -3.51 -7.68
C ARG A 7 16.41 -4.80 -8.19
N LEU A 8 16.73 -5.19 -9.42
CA LEU A 8 16.22 -6.44 -10.01
C LEU A 8 16.73 -7.68 -9.28
N SER A 9 17.98 -7.70 -8.86
CA SER A 9 18.55 -8.80 -8.09
C SER A 9 17.82 -8.99 -6.76
N LEU A 10 17.61 -7.91 -6.00
CA LEU A 10 16.83 -7.95 -4.76
C LEU A 10 15.39 -8.40 -5.00
N ALA A 11 14.72 -7.85 -6.01
CA ALA A 11 13.36 -8.25 -6.36
C ALA A 11 13.26 -9.75 -6.70
N ARG A 12 14.21 -10.30 -7.46
CA ARG A 12 14.28 -11.74 -7.76
C ARG A 12 14.53 -12.58 -6.51
N GLN A 13 15.37 -12.12 -5.59
CA GLN A 13 15.62 -12.82 -4.33
C GLN A 13 14.36 -12.85 -3.45
N ILE A 14 13.64 -11.73 -3.35
CA ILE A 14 12.37 -11.64 -2.63
C ILE A 14 11.35 -12.61 -3.25
N ASP A 15 11.21 -12.60 -4.58
CA ASP A 15 10.27 -13.47 -5.28
C ASP A 15 10.61 -14.95 -5.09
N LYS A 16 11.90 -15.31 -5.13
CA LYS A 16 12.38 -16.67 -4.88
C LYS A 16 12.03 -17.16 -3.46
N ILE A 17 12.24 -16.33 -2.44
CA ILE A 17 11.92 -16.68 -1.05
C ILE A 17 10.39 -16.74 -0.85
N SER A 18 9.67 -15.75 -1.38
CA SER A 18 8.20 -15.66 -1.28
C SER A 18 7.52 -16.86 -1.94
N SER A 19 7.92 -17.21 -3.16
CA SER A 19 7.37 -18.35 -3.89
C SER A 19 7.67 -19.68 -3.20
N LYS A 20 8.87 -19.86 -2.64
CA LYS A 20 9.21 -21.06 -1.85
C LYS A 20 8.32 -21.17 -0.61
N ASN A 21 8.19 -20.09 0.17
CA ASN A 21 7.35 -20.07 1.37
C ASN A 21 5.87 -20.29 1.05
N SER A 22 5.38 -19.70 -0.05
CA SER A 22 4.00 -19.88 -0.53
C SER A 22 3.72 -21.33 -0.90
N LYS A 23 4.62 -21.98 -1.66
CA LYS A 23 4.51 -23.41 -2.01
C LYS A 23 4.52 -24.31 -0.77
N GLU A 24 5.43 -24.07 0.17
CA GLU A 24 5.52 -24.85 1.41
C GLU A 24 4.24 -24.71 2.25
N ASN A 25 3.70 -23.50 2.38
CA ASN A 25 2.46 -23.25 3.10
C ASN A 25 1.24 -23.85 2.39
N ALA A 26 1.18 -23.74 1.05
CA ALA A 26 0.13 -24.35 0.25
C ALA A 26 0.12 -25.87 0.41
N ASN A 27 1.28 -26.52 0.36
CA ASN A 27 1.40 -27.97 0.55
C ASN A 27 0.95 -28.41 1.95
N LYS A 28 1.38 -27.71 3.00
CA LYS A 28 0.94 -28.01 4.38
C LYS A 28 -0.56 -27.82 4.55
N SER A 29 -1.09 -26.72 4.03
CA SER A 29 -2.51 -26.41 4.14
C SER A 29 -3.38 -27.35 3.30
N TRP A 30 -2.87 -27.80 2.15
CA TRP A 30 -3.53 -28.83 1.33
C TRP A 30 -3.55 -30.18 2.04
N LEU A 31 -2.41 -30.62 2.58
CA LEU A 31 -2.30 -31.87 3.33
C LEU A 31 -3.24 -31.88 4.55
N GLN A 32 -3.25 -30.78 5.31
CA GLN A 32 -4.12 -30.62 6.46
C GLN A 32 -5.61 -30.74 6.08
N ARG A 33 -6.06 -30.00 5.06
CA ARG A 33 -7.46 -30.08 4.61
C ARG A 33 -7.85 -31.46 4.10
N ASN A 34 -6.94 -32.15 3.42
CA ASN A 34 -7.21 -33.48 2.91
C ASN A 34 -7.36 -34.50 4.05
N ALA A 35 -6.49 -34.46 5.06
CA ALA A 35 -6.62 -35.29 6.25
C ALA A 35 -7.92 -35.00 7.02
N GLU A 36 -8.24 -33.73 7.24
CA GLU A 36 -9.50 -33.31 7.86
C GLU A 36 -10.72 -33.82 7.06
N SER A 37 -10.67 -33.74 5.73
CA SER A 37 -11.72 -34.27 4.85
C SER A 37 -11.89 -35.78 4.96
N MET A 38 -10.82 -36.52 5.27
CA MET A 38 -10.84 -37.98 5.46
C MET A 38 -11.10 -38.38 6.92
N GLY A 39 -11.34 -37.41 7.81
CA GLY A 39 -11.51 -37.66 9.24
C GLY A 39 -10.24 -38.16 9.94
N LEU A 40 -9.07 -37.96 9.33
CA LEU A 40 -7.77 -38.34 9.88
C LEU A 40 -7.17 -37.18 10.67
N ILE A 41 -6.61 -37.50 11.84
CA ILE A 41 -5.86 -36.53 12.64
C ILE A 41 -4.40 -36.57 12.17
N LEU A 42 -3.90 -35.45 11.65
CA LEU A 42 -2.48 -35.27 11.38
C LEU A 42 -1.73 -35.15 12.71
N GLU A 43 -1.15 -36.26 13.15
CA GLU A 43 -0.20 -36.24 14.25
C GLU A 43 1.11 -35.62 13.77
N ALA A 44 1.63 -34.65 14.51
CA ALA A 44 2.92 -34.05 14.20
C ALA A 44 4.02 -35.06 14.59
N SER A 45 4.35 -35.99 13.69
CA SER A 45 5.42 -36.98 13.87
C SER A 45 6.83 -36.37 13.94
N ASP A 46 6.96 -35.05 13.87
CA ASP A 46 8.22 -34.32 13.99
C ASP A 46 8.68 -34.32 15.46
N SER A 47 9.93 -34.73 15.70
CA SER A 47 10.58 -34.61 17.02
C SER A 47 10.54 -33.16 17.52
N GLU A 48 10.45 -32.94 18.83
CA GLU A 48 10.46 -31.61 19.47
C GLU A 48 11.61 -30.73 18.92
N GLU A 49 12.80 -31.31 18.77
CA GLU A 49 13.99 -30.64 18.25
C GLU A 49 13.81 -30.20 16.79
N GLU A 50 13.14 -31.01 15.97
CA GLU A 50 12.87 -30.70 14.57
C GLU A 50 11.84 -29.58 14.44
N ARG A 51 10.81 -29.57 15.30
CA ARG A 51 9.83 -28.48 15.38
C ARG A 51 10.49 -27.16 15.77
N VAL A 52 11.36 -27.18 16.79
CA VAL A 52 12.09 -25.99 17.23
C VAL A 52 13.05 -25.48 16.15
N ARG A 53 13.78 -26.37 15.46
CA ARG A 53 14.66 -26.01 14.34
C ARG A 53 13.87 -25.41 13.18
N GLY A 54 12.74 -26.02 12.80
CA GLY A 54 11.86 -25.51 11.75
C GLY A 54 11.32 -24.12 12.07
N HIS A 55 10.91 -23.87 13.32
CA HIS A 55 10.46 -22.53 13.74
C HIS A 55 11.57 -21.49 13.67
N LYS A 56 12.79 -21.83 14.14
CA LYS A 56 13.96 -20.95 14.03
C LYS A 56 14.28 -20.62 12.57
N GLN A 57 14.23 -21.61 11.68
CA GLN A 57 14.48 -21.42 10.25
C GLN A 57 13.41 -20.53 9.59
N ARG A 58 12.12 -20.72 9.91
CA ARG A 58 11.03 -19.87 9.41
C ARG A 58 11.17 -18.42 9.91
N LYS A 59 11.56 -18.23 11.16
CA LYS A 59 11.86 -16.89 11.69
C LYS A 59 13.04 -16.23 10.98
N ALA A 60 14.13 -16.97 10.77
CA ALA A 60 15.31 -16.46 10.08
C ALA A 60 14.99 -16.06 8.62
N THR A 61 14.25 -16.90 7.90
CA THR A 61 13.84 -16.60 6.51
C THR A 61 12.85 -15.44 6.43
N SER A 62 11.94 -15.30 7.40
CA SER A 62 11.04 -14.15 7.51
C SER A 62 11.81 -12.85 7.77
N ALA A 63 12.75 -12.86 8.72
CA ALA A 63 13.61 -11.71 9.01
C ALA A 63 14.47 -11.33 7.80
N GLN A 64 15.03 -12.32 7.10
CA GLN A 64 15.77 -12.09 5.85
C GLN A 64 14.88 -11.46 4.76
N LEU A 65 13.64 -11.94 4.61
CA LEU A 65 12.69 -11.39 3.66
C LEU A 65 12.37 -9.93 3.99
N GLN A 66 12.10 -9.61 5.26
CA GLN A 66 11.86 -8.23 5.69
C GLN A 66 13.05 -7.32 5.43
N LYS A 67 14.27 -7.79 5.70
CA LYS A 67 15.50 -7.05 5.40
C LYS A 67 15.63 -6.74 3.91
N LEU A 68 15.45 -7.75 3.04
CA LEU A 68 15.52 -7.55 1.60
C LEU A 68 14.45 -6.59 1.07
N GLN A 69 13.25 -6.62 1.67
CA GLN A 69 12.19 -5.66 1.34
C GLN A 69 12.55 -4.23 1.75
N GLN A 70 13.17 -4.05 2.92
CA GLN A 70 13.65 -2.75 3.37
C GLN A 70 14.75 -2.21 2.45
N ASP A 71 15.77 -3.03 2.15
CA ASP A 71 16.86 -2.66 1.24
C ASP A 71 16.32 -2.27 -0.15
N LEU A 72 15.34 -3.02 -0.67
CA LEU A 72 14.70 -2.68 -1.94
C LEU A 72 13.93 -1.35 -1.85
N ASN A 73 13.21 -1.10 -0.75
CA ASN A 73 12.44 0.12 -0.57
C ASN A 73 13.35 1.35 -0.48
N GLU A 74 14.45 1.25 0.28
CA GLU A 74 15.49 2.30 0.34
C GLU A 74 16.03 2.62 -1.06
N LEU A 75 16.34 1.59 -1.86
CA LEU A 75 16.80 1.81 -3.23
C LEU A 75 15.73 2.44 -4.12
N LEU A 76 14.44 2.13 -3.92
CA LEU A 76 13.33 2.66 -4.72
C LEU A 76 13.01 4.12 -4.37
N GLN A 77 13.28 4.57 -3.14
CA GLN A 77 13.12 5.97 -2.74
C GLN A 77 14.05 6.91 -3.53
N HIS A 78 15.20 6.41 -3.98
CA HIS A 78 16.13 7.19 -4.78
C HIS A 78 15.76 7.16 -6.27
N PRO A 79 15.63 8.31 -6.97
CA PRO A 79 15.38 8.32 -8.41
C PRO A 79 16.56 7.73 -9.18
N LEU A 80 16.27 6.99 -10.27
CA LEU A 80 17.31 6.42 -11.13
C LEU A 80 18.00 7.54 -11.92
N GLN A 81 19.32 7.66 -11.74
CA GLN A 81 20.12 8.59 -12.54
C GLN A 81 20.40 7.98 -13.92
N PRO A 82 20.10 8.68 -15.04
CA PRO A 82 20.43 8.17 -16.36
C PRO A 82 21.95 8.09 -16.52
N LYS A 83 22.44 7.10 -17.28
CA LYS A 83 23.90 6.88 -17.47
C LYS A 83 24.62 8.12 -18.02
N THR A 84 23.91 8.94 -18.76
CA THR A 84 24.43 10.17 -19.38
C THR A 84 24.53 11.33 -18.40
N PHE A 85 23.92 11.23 -17.21
CA PHE A 85 23.89 12.32 -16.25
C PHE A 85 25.29 12.65 -15.77
N SER A 86 25.79 13.81 -16.17
CA SER A 86 27.08 14.30 -15.72
C SER A 86 26.95 14.85 -14.31
N ARG A 87 27.72 14.32 -13.37
CA ARG A 87 27.85 14.89 -12.03
C ARG A 87 28.58 16.24 -12.02
N ARG A 88 29.31 16.56 -13.09
CA ARG A 88 30.07 17.82 -13.22
C ARG A 88 29.21 18.99 -13.66
N TYR A 89 28.12 18.73 -14.37
CA TYR A 89 27.29 19.76 -14.93
C TYR A 89 25.83 19.47 -14.54
N LEU A 90 25.23 20.36 -13.74
CA LEU A 90 23.80 20.34 -13.44
C LEU A 90 22.95 20.30 -14.72
N ALA A 91 23.51 20.82 -15.83
CA ALA A 91 22.91 20.82 -17.15
C ALA A 91 23.47 19.76 -18.13
N GLY A 92 24.28 18.81 -17.65
CA GLY A 92 24.90 17.79 -18.50
C GLY A 92 23.92 16.69 -18.91
N ALA A 93 24.16 16.13 -20.10
CA ALA A 93 23.35 15.15 -20.83
C ALA A 93 22.34 14.34 -19.98
N GLY A 94 21.07 14.75 -19.96
CA GLY A 94 20.02 14.05 -19.22
C GLY A 94 18.93 14.95 -18.67
N ILE A 95 19.20 16.25 -18.53
CA ILE A 95 18.13 17.24 -18.38
C ILE A 95 17.48 17.51 -19.73
N SER A 96 16.14 17.53 -19.77
CA SER A 96 15.41 17.86 -21.00
C SER A 96 15.66 19.33 -21.36
N PRO A 97 15.64 19.70 -22.65
CA PRO A 97 15.74 21.11 -23.07
C PRO A 97 14.69 22.01 -22.39
N LEU A 98 13.53 21.44 -22.04
CA LEU A 98 12.48 22.11 -21.27
C LEU A 98 12.94 22.42 -19.84
N LEU A 99 13.51 21.43 -19.13
CA LEU A 99 13.98 21.61 -17.77
C LEU A 99 15.16 22.58 -17.69
N GLN A 100 16.02 22.59 -18.73
CA GLN A 100 17.09 23.59 -18.87
C GLN A 100 16.53 25.00 -18.93
N LYS A 101 15.53 25.24 -19.80
CA LYS A 101 14.85 26.54 -19.93
C LYS A 101 14.18 26.96 -18.64
N GLN A 102 13.53 26.03 -17.94
CA GLN A 102 12.89 26.30 -16.66
C GLN A 102 13.90 26.73 -15.58
N LEU A 103 15.05 26.05 -15.49
CA LEU A 103 16.11 26.43 -14.55
C LEU A 103 16.73 27.79 -14.90
N GLU A 104 16.92 28.06 -16.18
CA GLU A 104 17.40 29.35 -16.69
C GLU A 104 16.42 30.49 -16.39
N GLU A 105 15.12 30.27 -16.53
CA GLU A 105 14.10 31.25 -16.15
C GLU A 105 14.08 31.50 -14.63
N LEU A 106 14.28 30.48 -13.81
CA LEU A 106 14.34 30.62 -12.35
C LEU A 106 15.59 31.38 -11.90
N SER A 107 16.75 31.12 -12.51
CA SER A 107 17.99 31.83 -12.15
C SER A 107 17.92 33.31 -12.50
N LYS A 108 17.35 33.65 -13.66
CA LYS A 108 17.11 35.04 -14.08
C LYS A 108 16.17 35.79 -13.14
N ARG A 109 15.19 35.10 -12.53
CA ARG A 109 14.27 35.69 -11.55
C ARG A 109 14.94 35.97 -10.20
N HIS A 110 15.84 35.11 -9.74
CA HIS A 110 16.52 35.27 -8.45
C HIS A 110 17.60 36.38 -8.46
N VAL A 111 18.23 36.66 -9.61
CA VAL A 111 19.20 37.76 -9.72
C VAL A 111 18.50 39.12 -9.74
N ASN A 112 17.28 39.21 -10.29
CA ASN A 112 16.50 40.44 -10.34
C ASN A 112 15.68 40.74 -9.06
N SER A 113 15.65 39.84 -8.07
CA SER A 113 14.87 40.03 -6.83
C SER A 113 15.61 40.76 -5.71
N ASN A 114 16.84 41.25 -5.94
CA ASN A 114 17.57 42.03 -4.95
C ASN A 114 17.09 43.50 -4.82
N SER A 115 16.08 43.91 -5.58
CA SER A 115 15.47 45.23 -5.45
C SER A 115 13.98 45.21 -5.73
N SER A 116 13.16 44.76 -4.79
CA SER A 116 11.83 45.33 -4.59
C SER A 116 11.16 44.66 -3.41
N ASN A 117 11.11 45.44 -2.34
CA ASN A 117 10.16 45.31 -1.26
C ASN A 117 8.75 45.49 -1.85
N ASP A 118 8.12 44.43 -2.35
CA ASP A 118 6.76 44.55 -2.84
C ASP A 118 5.89 43.31 -2.59
N ASN A 119 4.70 43.59 -2.08
CA ASN A 119 3.76 42.66 -1.45
C ASN A 119 3.05 41.72 -2.44
N ASN A 120 3.75 41.17 -3.43
CA ASN A 120 3.10 40.34 -4.43
C ASN A 120 3.06 38.86 -3.97
N LYS A 121 1.93 38.48 -3.34
CA LYS A 121 1.58 37.12 -2.89
C LYS A 121 1.48 36.07 -4.03
N GLY A 122 2.01 36.35 -5.22
CA GLY A 122 1.89 35.48 -6.40
C GLY A 122 3.08 34.55 -6.68
N SER A 123 4.25 34.75 -6.06
CA SER A 123 5.47 33.99 -6.42
C SER A 123 5.80 32.79 -5.54
N ARG A 124 4.94 32.46 -4.57
CA ARG A 124 5.22 31.43 -3.54
C ARG A 124 4.62 30.06 -3.85
N PHE A 125 4.05 29.82 -5.02
CA PHE A 125 3.39 28.56 -5.36
C PHE A 125 4.28 27.62 -6.19
N VAL A 126 4.23 26.32 -5.90
CA VAL A 126 4.83 25.23 -6.66
C VAL A 126 3.78 24.66 -7.62
N MET A 127 4.19 24.31 -8.84
CA MET A 127 3.30 23.67 -9.82
C MET A 127 3.29 22.15 -9.59
N ILE A 128 2.12 21.57 -9.33
CA ILE A 128 1.90 20.11 -9.29
C ILE A 128 0.87 19.77 -10.37
N GLY A 129 1.30 19.08 -11.43
CA GLY A 129 0.46 18.82 -12.59
C GLY A 129 0.09 20.13 -13.32
N GLN A 130 -1.20 20.42 -13.44
CA GLN A 130 -1.72 21.67 -14.03
C GLN A 130 -2.03 22.75 -12.99
N ASP A 131 -1.90 22.45 -11.69
CA ASP A 131 -2.35 23.32 -10.60
C ASP A 131 -1.19 24.04 -9.90
N ARG A 132 -1.48 25.27 -9.42
CA ARG A 132 -0.60 26.09 -8.56
C ARG A 132 -0.94 25.83 -7.10
N VAL A 133 0.00 25.30 -6.32
CA VAL A 133 -0.22 24.90 -4.92
C VAL A 133 0.88 25.48 -4.02
N GLU A 134 0.54 25.87 -2.78
CA GLU A 134 1.54 26.37 -1.84
C GLU A 134 2.54 25.28 -1.46
N PRO A 135 3.83 25.59 -1.19
CA PRO A 135 4.88 24.59 -1.04
C PRO A 135 4.70 23.78 0.25
N LEU A 136 4.23 24.42 1.32
CA LEU A 136 3.93 23.75 2.59
C LEU A 136 2.71 22.82 2.46
N LYS A 137 1.70 23.26 1.71
CA LYS A 137 0.51 22.46 1.43
C LYS A 137 0.86 21.28 0.54
N ALA A 138 1.66 21.50 -0.49
CA ALA A 138 2.24 20.45 -1.32
C ALA A 138 3.03 19.42 -0.50
N LEU A 139 3.83 19.85 0.47
CA LEU A 139 4.60 18.95 1.32
C LEU A 139 3.68 18.14 2.26
N GLN A 140 2.68 18.77 2.87
CA GLN A 140 1.67 18.09 3.68
C GLN A 140 0.86 17.07 2.87
N ASP A 141 0.41 17.46 1.68
CA ASP A 141 -0.36 16.60 0.77
C ASP A 141 0.51 15.46 0.21
N SER A 142 1.80 15.70 -0.02
CA SER A 142 2.75 14.69 -0.53
C SER A 142 3.10 13.59 0.49
N GLY A 143 3.00 13.89 1.80
CA GLY A 143 3.21 12.92 2.87
C GLY A 143 2.02 11.98 3.09
N GLN A 144 0.86 12.33 2.54
CA GLN A 144 -0.31 11.46 2.51
C GLN A 144 -0.21 10.59 1.26
N GLU A 145 0.58 9.51 1.35
CA GLU A 145 0.37 8.38 0.45
C GLU A 145 -1.11 8.00 0.56
N ILE A 146 -1.88 8.25 -0.50
CA ILE A 146 -3.25 7.79 -0.62
C ILE A 146 -3.16 6.27 -0.73
N CYS A 147 -3.03 5.61 0.40
CA CYS A 147 -3.31 4.18 0.53
C CYS A 147 -4.81 4.05 0.33
N VAL A 148 -5.24 4.02 -0.94
CA VAL A 148 -6.56 3.55 -1.35
C VAL A 148 -6.60 2.06 -1.00
N ASN A 149 -6.81 1.79 0.29
CA ASN A 149 -7.14 0.49 0.81
C ASN A 149 -8.59 0.19 0.37
N MET A 150 -8.74 -0.14 -0.92
CA MET A 150 -10.01 -0.42 -1.57
C MET A 150 -10.78 -1.51 -0.83
N ASP A 151 -10.06 -2.43 -0.20
CA ASP A 151 -10.62 -3.49 0.63
C ASP A 151 -11.28 -2.95 1.90
N LYS A 152 -10.65 -2.02 2.63
CA LYS A 152 -11.24 -1.41 3.83
C LYS A 152 -12.48 -0.58 3.48
N GLN A 153 -12.48 0.13 2.35
CA GLN A 153 -13.65 0.87 1.87
C GLN A 153 -14.77 -0.08 1.43
N ARG A 154 -14.45 -1.18 0.72
CA ARG A 154 -15.39 -2.23 0.33
C ARG A 154 -16.02 -2.91 1.54
N GLU A 155 -15.24 -3.21 2.58
CA GLU A 155 -15.76 -3.78 3.83
C GLU A 155 -16.70 -2.82 4.57
N LYS A 156 -16.34 -1.54 4.69
CA LYS A 156 -17.21 -0.52 5.28
C LYS A 156 -18.57 -0.42 4.57
N ARG A 157 -18.56 -0.48 3.22
CA ARG A 157 -19.80 -0.49 2.41
C ARG A 157 -20.64 -1.74 2.68
N ARG A 158 -20.04 -2.93 2.72
CA ARG A 158 -20.72 -4.18 3.06
C ARG A 158 -21.34 -4.15 4.45
N LEU A 159 -20.60 -3.63 5.43
CA LEU A 159 -21.03 -3.55 6.82
C LEU A 159 -22.23 -2.58 6.96
N ALA A 160 -22.18 -1.44 6.28
CA ALA A 160 -23.28 -0.48 6.23
C ALA A 160 -24.55 -1.06 5.53
N GLU A 161 -24.39 -1.81 4.45
CA GLU A 161 -25.51 -2.50 3.78
C GLU A 161 -26.15 -3.56 4.68
N ASN A 162 -25.34 -4.36 5.37
CA ASN A 162 -25.84 -5.37 6.32
C ASN A 162 -26.63 -4.74 7.46
N TRP A 163 -26.18 -3.62 8.01
CA TRP A 163 -26.93 -2.86 9.02
C TRP A 163 -28.29 -2.35 8.50
N ARG A 164 -28.33 -1.87 7.25
CA ARG A 164 -29.59 -1.43 6.62
C ARG A 164 -30.56 -2.59 6.42
N ARG A 165 -30.07 -3.75 5.98
CA ARG A 165 -30.89 -4.97 5.83
C ARG A 165 -31.45 -5.44 7.16
N LYS A 166 -30.60 -5.55 8.19
CA LYS A 166 -31.01 -5.97 9.54
C LYS A 166 -32.09 -5.04 10.11
N LYS A 167 -31.91 -3.72 9.99
CA LYS A 167 -32.91 -2.72 10.45
C LYS A 167 -34.23 -2.84 9.68
N HIS A 168 -34.19 -3.20 8.40
CA HIS A 168 -35.38 -3.39 7.59
C HIS A 168 -36.12 -4.69 7.92
N GLU A 169 -35.40 -5.79 8.17
CA GLU A 169 -35.96 -7.06 8.63
C GLU A 169 -36.60 -6.94 10.01
N GLU A 170 -35.96 -6.24 10.94
CA GLU A 170 -36.51 -5.98 12.27
C GLU A 170 -37.81 -5.15 12.21
N LYS A 171 -37.87 -4.15 11.32
CA LYS A 171 -39.11 -3.41 11.03
C LYS A 171 -40.21 -4.28 10.42
N LYS A 172 -39.86 -5.27 9.59
CA LYS A 172 -40.82 -6.23 9.03
C LYS A 172 -41.34 -7.17 10.12
N SER A 173 -40.44 -7.74 10.91
CA SER A 173 -40.77 -8.64 12.02
C SER A 173 -41.69 -7.98 13.04
N THR A 174 -41.38 -6.76 13.47
CA THR A 174 -42.24 -5.99 14.40
C THR A 174 -43.63 -5.66 13.83
N ARG A 175 -43.73 -5.35 12.53
CA ARG A 175 -45.03 -5.16 11.85
C ARG A 175 -45.82 -6.45 11.77
N GLU A 176 -45.16 -7.57 11.52
CA GLU A 176 -45.78 -8.88 11.43
C GLU A 176 -46.27 -9.36 12.80
N GLN A 177 -45.49 -9.13 13.86
CA GLN A 177 -45.91 -9.39 15.24
C GLN A 177 -47.16 -8.60 15.59
N LYS A 178 -47.18 -7.28 15.32
CA LYS A 178 -48.38 -6.44 15.54
C LYS A 178 -49.60 -6.91 14.74
N ARG A 179 -49.41 -7.48 13.55
CA ARG A 179 -50.51 -8.06 12.75
C ARG A 179 -51.03 -9.35 13.39
N LYS A 180 -50.15 -10.20 13.91
CA LYS A 180 -50.52 -11.42 14.65
C LYS A 180 -51.27 -11.07 15.93
N ASP A 181 -50.76 -10.12 16.72
CA ASP A 181 -51.41 -9.68 17.97
C ASP A 181 -52.80 -9.07 17.72
N ARG A 182 -52.97 -8.32 16.62
CA ARG A 182 -54.29 -7.79 16.20
C ARG A 182 -55.26 -8.88 15.74
N ARG A 183 -54.77 -9.97 15.15
CA ARG A 183 -55.62 -11.10 14.74
C ARG A 183 -56.07 -11.89 15.97
N SER A 184 -55.15 -12.18 16.89
CA SER A 184 -55.48 -12.91 18.12
C SER A 184 -56.39 -12.13 19.06
N ALA A 185 -56.32 -10.79 19.08
CA ALA A 185 -57.26 -9.96 19.84
C ALA A 185 -58.69 -10.01 19.27
N LYS A 186 -58.83 -10.01 17.93
CA LYS A 186 -60.14 -10.09 17.26
C LYS A 186 -60.83 -11.46 17.34
N GLU A 187 -60.06 -12.50 17.65
CA GLU A 187 -60.56 -13.87 17.77
C GLU A 187 -60.97 -14.21 19.22
N ARG A 188 -60.72 -13.28 20.16
CA ARG A 188 -61.06 -13.40 21.59
C ARG A 188 -62.26 -12.54 22.01
N ASP A 189 -62.74 -11.66 21.13
CA ASP A 189 -64.01 -10.92 21.25
C ASP A 189 -65.09 -11.65 20.44
#